data_AF-A0A7X6UHT0-F1
#
_entry.id   AF-A0A7X6UHT0-F1
#
_cell.length_a   1.000
_cell.length_b   1.000
_cell.length_c   1.000
_cell.angle_alpha   90.00
_cell.angle_beta   90.00
_cell.angle_gamma   90.00
#
_symmetry.space_group_name_H-M   'P 1'
#
loop_
_entity.id
_entity.type
_entity.pdbx_description
1 polymer ?
#
loop_
_entity_poly.entity_id
_entity_poly.type
_entity_poly.pdbx_seq_one_letter_code
_entity_poly.pdbx_strand_id
1 'polypeptide(L)'
;MRQDENAELLVYCPKCGLWANEYNWTLETASKYSVNGKQTHTLIYIFIDIAQGNYQKWENYKVLCPRCHESMQMRKLLPLPQEDLIAAYIAKVGQAYVQSLY
;
A
#
# COMPACT_ATOMS: atom_id res chain seq x y z
N MET A 1 -2.80 -15.46 2.04
CA MET A 1 -1.85 -15.64 3.16
C MET A 1 -0.44 -15.46 2.60
N ARG A 2 0.45 -14.76 3.33
CA ARG A 2 1.81 -14.44 2.84
C ARG A 2 2.67 -15.71 2.80
N GLN A 3 3.56 -15.83 1.82
CA GLN A 3 4.53 -16.94 1.78
C GLN A 3 5.72 -16.70 2.71
N ASP A 4 6.19 -15.46 2.79
CA ASP A 4 7.19 -14.99 3.74
C ASP A 4 6.60 -13.90 4.65
N GLU A 5 6.51 -14.19 5.94
CA GLU A 5 6.01 -13.25 6.96
C GLU A 5 6.96 -12.08 7.19
N ASN A 6 8.26 -12.25 6.89
CA ASN A 6 9.28 -11.22 7.04
C ASN A 6 9.50 -10.39 5.76
N ALA A 7 8.72 -10.64 4.70
CA ALA A 7 8.78 -9.81 3.52
C ALA A 7 8.38 -8.36 3.88
N GLU A 8 9.16 -7.38 3.45
CA GLU A 8 8.84 -5.98 3.69
C GLU A 8 8.93 -5.17 2.41
N LEU A 9 7.97 -4.27 2.23
CA LEU A 9 8.04 -3.20 1.25
C LEU A 9 7.86 -1.89 2.00
N LEU A 10 8.94 -1.13 2.16
CA LEU A 10 8.90 0.09 2.96
C LEU A 10 8.35 1.25 2.14
N VAL A 11 7.37 1.94 2.71
CA VAL A 11 6.72 3.12 2.14
C VAL A 11 7.00 4.31 3.04
N TYR A 12 7.52 5.38 2.43
CA TYR A 12 7.87 6.62 3.12
C TYR A 12 6.63 7.48 3.39
N CYS A 13 6.51 8.00 4.61
CA CYS A 13 5.51 9.00 4.94
C CYS A 13 6.09 10.42 4.82
N PRO A 14 5.63 11.25 3.87
CA PRO A 14 6.08 12.64 3.73
C PRO A 14 5.65 13.55 4.89
N LYS A 15 4.68 13.11 5.72
CA LYS A 15 4.16 13.92 6.84
C LYS A 15 5.00 13.77 8.11
N CYS A 16 5.37 12.55 8.48
CA CYS A 16 6.15 12.28 9.68
C CYS A 16 7.62 11.92 9.42
N GLY A 17 8.00 11.76 8.15
CA GLY A 17 9.38 11.43 7.76
C GLY A 17 9.81 9.99 8.06
N LEU A 18 8.88 9.13 8.48
CA LEU A 18 9.15 7.75 8.85
C LEU A 18 8.77 6.77 7.73
N TRP A 19 9.48 5.65 7.70
CA TRP A 19 9.17 4.52 6.85
C TRP A 19 8.28 3.52 7.60
N ALA A 20 7.36 2.89 6.88
CA ALA A 20 6.58 1.79 7.40
C ALA A 20 6.27 0.77 6.30
N ASN A 21 6.13 -0.49 6.70
CA ASN A 21 5.79 -1.58 5.79
C ASN A 21 4.42 -1.33 5.13
N GLU A 22 4.33 -1.55 3.83
CA GLU A 22 3.13 -1.47 3.00
C GLU A 22 1.95 -2.21 3.64
N TYR A 23 2.20 -3.38 4.24
CA TYR A 23 1.16 -4.14 4.93
C TYR A 23 0.51 -3.34 6.07
N ASN A 24 1.31 -2.61 6.86
CA ASN A 24 0.80 -1.79 7.95
C ASN A 24 0.02 -0.59 7.41
N TRP A 25 0.44 -0.02 6.28
CA TRP A 25 -0.34 1.01 5.59
C TRP A 25 -1.70 0.47 5.12
N THR A 26 -1.73 -0.73 4.56
CA THR A 26 -2.95 -1.41 4.16
C THR A 26 -3.89 -1.61 5.35
N LEU A 27 -3.41 -2.20 6.45
CA LEU A 27 -4.21 -2.45 7.64
C LEU A 27 -4.76 -1.16 8.26
N GLU A 28 -3.94 -0.13 8.38
CA GLU A 28 -4.32 1.15 8.97
C GLU A 28 -5.32 1.90 8.07
N THR A 29 -5.19 1.77 6.75
CA THR A 29 -6.17 2.33 5.80
C THR A 29 -7.49 1.56 5.88
N ALA A 30 -7.43 0.23 5.92
CA ALA A 30 -8.60 -0.64 6.07
C ALA A 30 -9.35 -0.38 7.38
N SER A 31 -8.64 -0.23 8.50
CA SER A 31 -9.26 0.00 9.82
C SER A 31 -10.13 1.26 9.85
N LYS A 32 -9.76 2.29 9.09
CA LYS A 32 -10.50 3.56 9.02
C LYS A 32 -11.55 3.60 7.92
N TYR A 33 -11.29 2.97 6.77
CA TYR A 33 -12.12 3.13 5.57
C TYR A 33 -12.93 1.89 5.17
N SER A 34 -12.62 0.71 5.72
CA SER A 34 -13.34 -0.56 5.47
C SER A 34 -14.61 -0.67 6.33
N VAL A 35 -15.44 0.38 6.32
CA VAL A 35 -16.70 0.44 7.09
C VAL A 35 -17.90 0.16 6.18
N ASN A 36 -18.85 -0.65 6.64
CA ASN A 36 -20.11 -0.98 5.96
C ASN A 36 -19.95 -1.69 4.59
N GLY A 37 -19.00 -2.62 4.48
CA GLY A 37 -18.86 -3.49 3.30
C GLY A 37 -18.10 -2.87 2.12
N LYS A 38 -17.56 -1.65 2.28
CA LYS A 38 -16.61 -1.07 1.32
C LYS A 38 -15.22 -1.65 1.57
N GLN A 39 -14.83 -2.63 0.76
CA GLN A 39 -13.48 -3.18 0.84
C GLN A 39 -12.43 -2.15 0.36
N THR A 40 -11.29 -2.15 1.02
CA THR A 40 -10.10 -1.38 0.65
C THR A 40 -9.12 -2.27 -0.10
N HIS A 41 -8.48 -1.69 -1.13
CA HIS A 41 -7.44 -2.39 -1.86
C HIS A 41 -6.17 -2.43 -1.01
N THR A 42 -5.40 -3.51 -1.11
CA THR A 42 -4.04 -3.50 -0.59
C THR A 42 -3.23 -2.42 -1.27
N LEU A 43 -2.32 -1.80 -0.53
CA LEU A 43 -1.46 -0.76 -1.06
C LEU A 43 -0.49 -1.35 -2.11
N ILE A 44 -0.09 -2.62 -1.98
CA ILE A 44 0.68 -3.32 -3.02
C ILE A 44 -0.09 -3.44 -4.35
N TYR A 45 -1.39 -3.76 -4.32
CA TYR A 45 -2.21 -3.80 -5.53
C TYR A 45 -2.24 -2.44 -6.23
N ILE A 46 -2.38 -1.37 -5.46
CA ILE A 46 -2.36 0.00 -5.96
C ILE A 46 -1.01 0.31 -6.62
N PHE A 47 0.11 -0.06 -5.99
CA PHE A 47 1.44 0.16 -6.57
C PHE A 47 1.63 -0.57 -7.91
N ILE A 48 1.14 -1.80 -8.02
CA ILE A 48 1.22 -2.58 -9.26
C ILE A 48 0.39 -1.92 -10.36
N ASP A 49 -0.85 -1.53 -10.06
CA ASP A 49 -1.73 -0.90 -11.04
C ASP A 49 -1.17 0.46 -11.50
N ILE A 50 -0.52 1.20 -10.59
CA ILE A 50 0.23 2.43 -10.93
C ILE A 50 1.39 2.14 -11.87
N ALA A 51 2.22 1.12 -11.59
CA ALA A 51 3.34 0.73 -12.45
C ALA A 51 2.88 0.31 -13.86
N GLN A 52 1.65 -0.20 -14.00
CA GLN A 52 1.02 -0.51 -15.29
C GLN A 52 0.46 0.72 -16.03
N GLY A 53 0.67 1.93 -15.52
CA GLY A 53 0.25 3.19 -16.14
C GLY A 53 -1.09 3.72 -15.64
N ASN A 54 -1.75 3.08 -14.67
CA ASN A 54 -3.09 3.47 -14.20
C ASN A 54 -3.06 4.49 -13.05
N TYR A 55 -2.03 5.35 -12.97
CA TYR A 55 -1.85 6.31 -11.87
C TYR A 55 -3.05 7.25 -11.63
N GLN A 56 -3.71 7.70 -12.69
CA GLN A 56 -4.87 8.62 -12.60
C GLN A 56 -6.06 8.02 -11.85
N LYS A 57 -6.19 6.69 -11.81
CA LYS A 57 -7.23 6.00 -11.03
C LYS A 57 -7.01 6.15 -9.52
N TRP A 58 -5.75 6.30 -9.11
CA TRP A 58 -5.35 6.23 -7.71
C TRP A 58 -4.89 7.56 -7.10
N GLU A 59 -4.65 8.59 -7.89
CA GLU A 59 -4.09 9.87 -7.40
C GLU A 59 -4.83 10.46 -6.18
N ASN A 60 -6.16 10.30 -6.12
CA ASN A 60 -7.02 10.81 -5.05
C ASN A 60 -7.38 9.75 -4.00
N TYR A 61 -6.92 8.50 -4.16
CA TYR A 61 -7.11 7.44 -3.19
C TYR A 61 -6.50 7.86 -1.85
N LYS A 62 -7.25 7.68 -0.76
CA LYS A 62 -6.82 8.06 0.58
C LYS A 62 -6.18 6.87 1.28
N VAL A 63 -4.98 7.10 1.76
CA VAL A 63 -4.23 6.18 2.62
C VAL A 63 -4.09 6.78 4.01
N LEU A 64 -3.88 5.93 5.01
CA LEU A 64 -3.61 6.34 6.39
C LEU A 64 -2.22 5.86 6.81
N CYS A 65 -1.40 6.79 7.31
CA CYS A 65 -0.05 6.43 7.76
C CYS A 65 -0.12 5.63 9.08
N PRO A 66 0.50 4.44 9.17
CA PRO A 66 0.49 3.63 10.39
C PRO A 66 1.39 4.18 11.51
N ARG A 67 2.17 5.23 11.25
CA ARG A 67 3.06 5.85 12.26
C ARG A 67 2.47 7.10 12.89
N CYS A 68 1.86 7.96 12.08
CA CYS A 68 1.32 9.24 12.55
C CYS A 68 -0.20 9.37 12.39
N HIS A 69 -0.87 8.34 11.86
CA HIS A 69 -2.32 8.28 11.63
C HIS A 69 -2.88 9.42 10.76
N GLU A 70 -2.01 10.14 10.05
CA GLU A 70 -2.39 11.19 9.12
C GLU A 70 -2.96 10.60 7.83
N SER A 71 -4.07 11.17 7.38
CA SER A 71 -4.70 10.81 6.11
C SER A 71 -4.08 11.61 4.98
N MET A 72 -3.70 10.94 3.90
CA MET A 72 -3.16 11.59 2.71
C MET A 72 -3.61 10.91 1.43
N GLN A 73 -3.55 11.68 0.34
CA GLN A 73 -3.83 11.17 -0.99
C GLN A 73 -2.60 10.48 -1.56
N MET A 74 -2.80 9.47 -2.40
CA MET A 74 -1.74 8.70 -3.05
C MET A 74 -0.73 9.59 -3.78
N ARG A 75 -1.18 10.67 -4.42
CA ARG A 75 -0.29 11.63 -5.07
C ARG A 75 0.74 12.30 -4.16
N LYS A 76 0.53 12.27 -2.85
CA LYS A 76 1.46 12.83 -1.86
C LYS A 76 2.49 11.80 -1.40
N LEU A 77 2.30 10.51 -1.65
CA LEU A 77 3.23 9.43 -1.27
C LEU A 77 4.48 9.33 -2.15
N LEU A 78 4.76 10.33 -2.99
CA LEU A 78 5.95 10.34 -3.83
C LEU A 78 7.23 10.51 -2.98
N PRO A 79 8.32 9.79 -3.30
CA PRO A 79 8.45 8.82 -4.39
C PRO A 79 7.77 7.46 -4.08
N LEU A 80 7.15 6.86 -5.10
CA LEU A 80 6.62 5.50 -4.99
C LEU A 80 7.75 4.46 -5.02
N PRO A 81 7.54 3.26 -4.47
CA PRO A 81 8.51 2.17 -4.60
C PRO A 81 8.80 1.85 -6.07
N GLN A 82 10.06 1.51 -6.37
CA GLN A 82 10.49 1.12 -7.71
C GLN A 82 9.92 -0.25 -8.11
N GLU A 83 9.78 -0.48 -9.42
CA GLU A 83 9.16 -1.70 -9.97
C GLU A 83 9.89 -2.99 -9.57
N ASP A 84 11.23 -2.93 -9.47
CA ASP A 84 12.07 -4.05 -9.03
C ASP A 84 11.80 -4.44 -7.57
N LEU A 85 11.65 -3.46 -6.67
CA LEU A 85 11.29 -3.67 -5.27
C LEU A 85 9.87 -4.25 -5.13
N ILE A 86 8.94 -3.76 -5.95
CA ILE A 86 7.57 -4.28 -6.02
C ILE A 86 7.60 -5.74 -6.46
N ALA A 87 8.31 -6.07 -7.55
CA ALA A 87 8.40 -7.44 -8.06
C ALA A 87 9.05 -8.40 -7.04
N ALA A 88 10.12 -7.97 -6.38
CA ALA A 88 10.78 -8.74 -5.33
C ALA A 88 9.86 -8.99 -4.13
N TYR A 89 9.10 -7.99 -3.71
CA TYR A 89 8.13 -8.13 -2.63
C TYR A 89 7.02 -9.12 -3.00
N ILE A 90 6.44 -9.01 -4.20
CA ILE A 90 5.40 -9.92 -4.71
C ILE A 90 5.86 -11.37 -4.69
N ALA A 91 7.10 -11.63 -5.12
CA ALA A 91 7.68 -12.97 -5.10
C ALA A 91 7.77 -13.57 -3.69
N LYS A 92 7.93 -12.73 -2.66
CA LYS A 92 8.00 -13.17 -1.26
C LYS A 92 6.64 -13.28 -0.57
N VAL A 93 5.69 -12.40 -0.87
CA VAL A 93 4.35 -12.43 -0.24
C VAL A 93 3.38 -13.36 -0.97
N GLY A 94 3.61 -13.65 -2.24
CA GLY A 94 2.77 -14.50 -3.08
C GLY A 94 1.58 -13.75 -3.70
N GLN A 95 1.13 -14.24 -4.86
CA GLN A 95 0.05 -13.62 -5.66
C GLN A 95 -1.29 -13.51 -4.92
N ALA A 96 -1.58 -14.47 -4.02
CA ALA A 96 -2.81 -14.45 -3.24
C ALA A 96 -2.90 -13.24 -2.30
N TYR A 97 -1.77 -12.71 -1.82
CA TYR A 97 -1.75 -11.48 -1.04
C TYR A 97 -2.01 -10.26 -1.92
N VAL A 98 -1.38 -10.22 -3.09
CA VAL A 98 -1.52 -9.11 -4.05
C VAL A 98 -2.96 -8.89 -4.48
N GLN A 99 -3.70 -9.96 -4.74
CA GLN A 99 -5.09 -9.89 -5.21
C GLN A 99 -6.11 -9.77 -4.07
N SER A 100 -5.65 -9.69 -2.82
CA SER A 100 -6.54 -9.60 -1.66
C SER A 100 -7.12 -8.20 -1.48
N LEU A 101 -8.31 -8.16 -0.88
CA LEU A 101 -9.01 -6.95 -0.45
C LEU A 101 -9.24 -7.03 1.07
N TYR A 102 -9.12 -5.91 1.78
CA TYR A 102 -9.22 -5.80 3.25
C TYR A 102 -10.36 -4.87 3.68
#